data_AF-A0A6C0BU60-F1
#
_entry.id   AF-A0A6C0BU60-F1
#
_cell.length_a   1.000
_cell.length_b   1.000
_cell.length_c   1.000
_cell.angle_alpha   90.00
_cell.angle_beta   90.00
_cell.angle_gamma   90.00
#
_symmetry.space_group_name_H-M   'P 1'
#
loop_
_entity.id
_entity.type
_entity.pdbx_description
1 polymer ?
#
loop_
_entity_poly.entity_id
_entity_poly.type
_entity_poly.pdbx_seq_one_letter_code
_entity_poly.pdbx_strand_id
1 'polypeptide(L)'
;MTYSQIFKYDISLNIIYDFLDNICEIKDNEYILKNTSYKKGVMLNYIDPFCKKVEPYYYVSKKHYVTKKINYKSLASIIRQLCKFKNVGIRSQITYNKSTYEIIYYIQIIDTNTDTNTDTNTDTNTDTNID
;
A
#
# COMPACT_ATOMS: atom_id res chain seq x y z
N MET A 1 0.88 -6.86 15.46
CA MET A 1 0.16 -7.81 14.58
C MET A 1 0.86 -7.92 13.24
N THR A 2 1.06 -9.14 12.77
CA THR A 2 1.76 -9.48 11.52
C THR A 2 0.75 -9.65 10.39
N TYR A 3 1.00 -9.04 9.23
CA TYR A 3 -0.02 -8.90 8.17
C TYR A 3 -0.13 -10.14 7.26
N SER A 4 0.79 -11.09 7.39
CA SER A 4 0.76 -12.43 6.78
C SER A 4 -0.47 -13.28 7.16
N GLN A 5 -1.24 -12.86 8.17
CA GLN A 5 -2.51 -13.50 8.58
C GLN A 5 -3.77 -12.88 7.93
N ILE A 6 -3.61 -11.97 6.96
CA ILE A 6 -4.72 -11.26 6.30
C ILE A 6 -4.97 -11.79 4.87
N PHE A 7 -3.90 -11.98 4.10
CA PHE A 7 -3.94 -12.41 2.71
C PHE A 7 -3.58 -13.90 2.57
N LYS A 8 -4.35 -14.63 1.74
CA LYS A 8 -4.16 -16.05 1.43
C LYS A 8 -3.21 -16.25 0.24
N TYR A 9 -3.19 -15.31 -0.70
CA TYR A 9 -2.41 -15.38 -1.94
C TYR A 9 -1.64 -14.07 -2.12
N ASP A 10 -0.53 -14.10 -2.85
CA ASP A 10 0.15 -12.87 -3.24
C ASP A 10 -0.69 -12.06 -4.26
N ILE A 11 -0.57 -10.74 -4.21
CA ILE A 11 -1.31 -9.80 -5.08
C ILE A 11 -0.32 -8.95 -5.89
N SER A 12 -0.61 -8.69 -7.16
CA SER A 12 0.24 -7.81 -7.97
C SER A 12 0.14 -6.37 -7.47
N LEU A 13 1.29 -5.69 -7.36
CA LEU A 13 1.39 -4.30 -6.92
C LEU A 13 0.63 -3.36 -7.86
N ASN A 14 0.62 -3.67 -9.17
CA ASN A 14 -0.12 -2.93 -10.18
C ASN A 14 -1.62 -2.83 -9.84
N ILE A 15 -2.22 -3.86 -9.22
CA ILE A 15 -3.64 -3.83 -8.80
C ILE A 15 -3.93 -2.69 -7.80
N ILE A 16 -2.92 -2.29 -7.03
CA ILE A 16 -2.98 -1.19 -6.07
C ILE A 16 -2.73 0.14 -6.79
N TYR A 17 -1.69 0.22 -7.62
CA TYR A 17 -1.35 1.44 -8.37
C TYR A 17 -2.41 1.81 -9.42
N ASP A 18 -2.93 0.86 -10.22
CA ASP A 18 -4.10 1.02 -11.11
C ASP A 18 -5.24 1.81 -10.44
N PHE A 19 -5.52 1.47 -9.18
CA PHE A 19 -6.60 2.09 -8.41
C PHE A 19 -6.20 3.46 -7.86
N LEU A 20 -4.97 3.62 -7.36
CA LEU A 20 -4.47 4.88 -6.83
C LEU A 20 -4.33 5.95 -7.93
N ASP A 21 -3.88 5.61 -9.15
CA ASP A 21 -3.86 6.51 -10.32
C ASP A 21 -5.24 7.11 -10.60
N ASN A 22 -6.28 6.27 -10.52
CA ASN A 22 -7.66 6.69 -10.77
C ASN A 22 -8.20 7.64 -9.68
N ILE A 23 -7.73 7.56 -8.43
CA ILE A 23 -8.34 8.31 -7.31
C ILE A 23 -7.46 9.35 -6.61
N CYS A 24 -6.13 9.25 -6.65
CA CYS A 24 -5.21 10.10 -5.91
C CYS A 24 -4.61 11.21 -6.77
N GLU A 25 -3.89 12.12 -6.10
CA GLU A 25 -2.91 13.01 -6.70
C GLU A 25 -1.52 12.38 -6.48
N ILE A 26 -0.61 12.51 -7.44
CA ILE A 26 0.82 12.13 -7.26
C ILE A 26 1.62 13.39 -6.98
N LYS A 27 2.51 13.35 -5.98
CA LYS A 27 3.48 14.41 -5.69
C LYS A 27 4.72 13.79 -5.05
N ASP A 28 5.91 14.30 -5.37
CA ASP A 28 7.18 13.89 -4.74
C ASP A 28 7.43 12.36 -4.73
N ASN A 29 7.01 11.67 -5.80
CA ASN A 29 6.99 10.21 -5.97
C ASN A 29 6.13 9.42 -4.95
N GLU A 30 5.10 10.06 -4.40
CA GLU A 30 4.09 9.43 -3.54
C GLU A 30 2.66 9.71 -4.04
N TYR A 31 1.78 8.71 -3.91
CA TYR A 31 0.32 8.93 -4.00
C TYR A 31 -0.22 9.57 -2.72
N ILE A 32 -0.98 10.65 -2.86
CA ILE A 32 -1.67 11.33 -1.76
C ILE A 32 -3.11 10.79 -1.64
N LEU A 33 -3.31 9.88 -0.69
CA LEU A 33 -4.61 9.35 -0.30
C LEU A 33 -5.19 10.19 0.84
N LYS A 34 -6.23 10.97 0.53
CA LYS A 34 -6.95 11.88 1.44
C LYS A 34 -8.47 11.75 1.24
N ASN A 35 -9.27 12.51 1.99
CA ASN A 35 -10.74 12.40 1.94
C ASN A 35 -11.29 12.79 0.55
N THR A 36 -10.65 13.72 -0.16
CA THR A 36 -11.02 14.06 -1.56
C THR A 36 -10.77 12.91 -2.53
N SER A 37 -9.66 12.17 -2.37
CA SER A 37 -9.34 10.98 -3.18
C SER A 37 -10.43 9.91 -3.05
N TYR A 38 -10.89 9.63 -1.83
CA TYR A 38 -12.02 8.72 -1.59
C TYR A 38 -13.33 9.24 -2.20
N LYS A 39 -13.63 10.54 -2.09
CA LYS A 39 -14.83 11.13 -2.73
C LYS A 39 -14.79 11.00 -4.26
N LYS A 40 -13.62 11.23 -4.90
CA LYS A 40 -13.39 10.98 -6.34
C LYS A 40 -13.64 9.52 -6.69
N GLY A 41 -13.09 8.58 -5.91
CA GLY A 41 -13.29 7.14 -6.10
C GLY A 41 -14.75 6.68 -5.97
N VAL A 42 -15.54 7.29 -5.07
CA VAL A 42 -16.99 7.04 -4.96
C VAL A 42 -17.74 7.64 -6.13
N MET A 43 -17.49 8.91 -6.48
CA MET A 43 -18.16 9.62 -7.58
C MET A 43 -17.96 8.91 -8.93
N LEU A 44 -16.78 8.35 -9.17
CA LEU A 44 -16.41 7.64 -10.39
C LEU A 44 -16.60 6.11 -10.28
N ASN A 45 -17.22 5.62 -9.20
CA ASN A 45 -17.53 4.21 -8.93
C ASN A 45 -16.33 3.25 -8.94
N TYR A 46 -15.10 3.71 -8.67
CA TYR A 46 -13.90 2.86 -8.64
C TYR A 46 -13.77 1.97 -7.38
N ILE A 47 -14.46 2.32 -6.29
CA ILE A 47 -14.30 1.61 -5.00
C ILE A 47 -14.76 0.14 -5.07
N ASP A 48 -15.95 -0.12 -5.60
CA ASP A 48 -16.54 -1.46 -5.63
C ASP A 48 -15.83 -2.41 -6.62
N PRO A 49 -15.45 -2.00 -7.84
CA PRO A 49 -14.58 -2.78 -8.72
C PRO A 49 -13.23 -3.12 -8.07
N PHE A 50 -12.59 -2.17 -7.38
CA PHE A 50 -11.34 -2.43 -6.66
C PHE A 50 -11.54 -3.45 -5.54
N CYS A 51 -12.57 -3.29 -4.70
CA CYS A 51 -12.87 -4.22 -3.62
C CYS A 51 -13.12 -5.65 -4.14
N LYS A 52 -13.87 -5.79 -5.25
CA LYS A 52 -14.08 -7.08 -5.93
C LYS A 52 -12.78 -7.65 -6.52
N LYS A 53 -11.91 -6.81 -7.10
CA LYS A 53 -10.60 -7.21 -7.64
C LYS A 53 -9.65 -7.72 -6.55
N VAL A 54 -9.71 -7.18 -5.32
CA VAL A 54 -8.84 -7.62 -4.20
C VAL A 54 -9.45 -8.71 -3.30
N GLU A 55 -10.78 -8.91 -3.30
CA GLU A 55 -11.46 -9.90 -2.44
C GLU A 55 -10.90 -11.34 -2.52
N PRO A 56 -10.55 -11.91 -3.70
CA PRO A 56 -10.05 -13.28 -3.80
C PRO A 56 -8.74 -13.54 -3.04
N TYR A 57 -7.95 -12.48 -2.79
CA TYR A 57 -6.65 -12.55 -2.13
C TYR A 57 -6.76 -12.57 -0.59
N TYR A 58 -7.91 -12.21 -0.01
CA TYR A 58 -8.15 -12.27 1.43
C TYR A 58 -8.51 -13.69 1.92
N TYR A 59 -8.06 -14.07 3.12
CA TYR A 59 -8.65 -15.22 3.83
C TYR A 59 -10.16 -15.00 4.04
N VAL A 60 -10.96 -16.07 4.03
CA VAL A 60 -12.44 -16.01 4.14
C VAL A 60 -12.90 -15.21 5.38
N SER A 61 -12.26 -15.42 6.53
CA SER A 61 -12.54 -14.68 7.78
C SER A 61 -12.17 -13.18 7.73
N LYS A 62 -11.43 -12.75 6.70
CA LYS A 62 -10.90 -11.39 6.52
C LYS A 62 -11.57 -10.63 5.36
N LYS A 63 -12.28 -11.32 4.44
CA LYS A 63 -13.06 -10.71 3.35
C LYS A 63 -14.01 -9.59 3.81
N HIS A 64 -14.45 -9.62 5.07
CA HIS A 64 -15.27 -8.59 5.69
C HIS A 64 -14.67 -7.16 5.66
N TYR A 65 -13.37 -7.00 5.39
CA TYR A 65 -12.76 -5.67 5.16
C TYR A 65 -13.24 -5.03 3.86
N VAL A 66 -13.48 -5.83 2.81
CA VAL A 66 -13.76 -5.37 1.44
C VAL A 66 -15.20 -5.62 0.97
N THR A 67 -15.94 -6.51 1.64
CA THR A 67 -17.37 -6.78 1.32
C THR A 67 -18.37 -5.91 2.10
N LYS A 68 -17.91 -5.14 3.10
CA LYS A 68 -18.75 -4.18 3.84
C LYS A 68 -18.75 -2.82 3.14
N LYS A 69 -19.80 -2.01 3.36
CA LYS A 69 -19.89 -0.64 2.81
C LYS A 69 -18.64 0.17 3.18
N ILE A 70 -17.85 0.51 2.16
CA ILE A 70 -16.59 1.22 2.32
C ILE A 70 -16.85 2.68 2.68
N ASN A 71 -15.98 3.20 3.54
CA ASN A 71 -15.81 4.60 3.88
C ASN A 71 -14.31 4.93 3.88
N TYR A 72 -13.94 6.21 3.99
CA TYR A 72 -12.52 6.60 3.94
C TYR A 72 -11.62 5.83 4.93
N LYS A 73 -12.08 5.62 6.17
CA LYS A 73 -11.31 4.90 7.21
C LYS A 73 -11.09 3.43 6.86
N SER A 74 -12.06 2.76 6.23
CA SER A 74 -11.94 1.37 5.78
C SER A 74 -11.12 1.27 4.50
N LEU A 75 -11.31 2.16 3.51
CA LEU A 75 -10.47 2.21 2.31
C LEU A 75 -8.99 2.39 2.67
N ALA A 76 -8.67 3.39 3.48
CA ALA A 76 -7.29 3.62 3.92
C ALA A 76 -6.74 2.44 4.75
N SER A 77 -7.60 1.66 5.41
CA SER A 77 -7.18 0.42 6.10
C SER A 77 -6.86 -0.71 5.12
N ILE A 78 -7.66 -0.89 4.07
CA ILE A 78 -7.39 -1.85 2.97
C ILE A 78 -6.07 -1.49 2.29
N ILE A 79 -5.89 -0.23 1.91
CA ILE A 79 -4.65 0.24 1.27
C ILE A 79 -3.44 0.06 2.21
N ARG A 80 -3.53 0.41 3.51
CA ARG A 80 -2.46 0.10 4.48
C ARG A 80 -2.13 -1.40 4.58
N GLN A 81 -3.14 -2.27 4.56
CA GLN A 81 -2.93 -3.71 4.59
C GLN A 81 -2.17 -4.19 3.34
N LEU A 82 -2.61 -3.75 2.17
CA LEU A 82 -2.04 -4.10 0.87
C LEU A 82 -0.61 -3.57 0.70
N CYS A 83 -0.36 -2.29 0.97
CA CYS A 83 0.98 -1.69 0.93
C CYS A 83 1.94 -2.44 1.84
N LYS A 84 1.55 -2.68 3.11
CA LYS A 84 2.40 -3.41 4.07
C LYS A 84 2.62 -4.88 3.70
N PHE A 85 1.67 -5.52 3.02
CA PHE A 85 1.85 -6.88 2.51
C PHE A 85 2.81 -6.94 1.32
N LYS A 86 2.85 -5.91 0.46
CA LYS A 86 3.80 -5.75 -0.65
C LYS A 86 5.09 -4.98 -0.29
N ASN A 87 5.36 -4.78 1.00
CA ASN A 87 6.50 -4.02 1.53
C ASN A 87 6.64 -2.57 0.99
N VAL A 88 5.53 -1.96 0.56
CA VAL A 88 5.49 -0.57 0.08
C VAL A 88 5.49 0.39 1.27
N GLY A 89 6.40 1.37 1.25
CA GLY A 89 6.47 2.40 2.28
C GLY A 89 5.21 3.28 2.30
N ILE A 90 4.66 3.47 3.49
CA ILE A 90 3.44 4.26 3.70
C ILE A 90 3.53 5.05 5.00
N ARG A 91 3.36 6.37 4.92
CA ARG A 91 3.38 7.31 6.06
C ARG A 91 2.05 8.04 6.18
N SER A 92 1.80 8.65 7.33
CA SER A 92 0.54 9.38 7.58
C SER A 92 0.75 10.69 8.32
N GLN A 93 -0.01 11.71 7.93
CA GLN A 93 -0.02 13.03 8.54
C GLN A 93 -1.45 13.39 8.97
N ILE A 94 -1.59 14.06 10.12
CA ILE A 94 -2.87 14.67 10.52
C ILE A 94 -2.85 16.14 10.10
N THR A 95 -3.82 16.55 9.30
CA THR A 95 -3.99 17.92 8.82
C THR A 95 -5.23 18.52 9.47
N TYR A 96 -5.08 19.70 10.07
CA TYR A 96 -6.16 20.43 10.74
C TYR A 96 -6.67 21.56 9.86
N ASN A 97 -7.99 21.73 9.79
CA ASN A 97 -8.65 22.82 9.05
C ASN A 97 -9.95 23.22 9.77
N LYS A 98 -10.01 24.46 10.28
CA LYS A 98 -11.19 25.06 10.94
C LYS A 98 -11.88 24.11 11.93
N SER A 99 -11.12 23.67 12.95
CA SER A 99 -11.55 22.73 13.99
C SER A 99 -11.94 21.31 13.53
N THR A 100 -11.80 20.99 12.24
CA THR A 100 -11.84 19.61 11.72
C THR A 100 -10.42 19.08 11.52
N TYR A 101 -10.28 17.76 11.42
CA TYR A 101 -9.03 17.10 11.03
C TYR A 101 -9.29 16.06 9.95
N GLU A 102 -8.33 15.85 9.06
CA GLU A 102 -8.24 14.64 8.24
C GLU A 102 -6.88 13.96 8.41
N ILE A 103 -6.84 12.64 8.23
CA ILE A 103 -5.59 11.89 8.18
C ILE A 103 -5.28 11.64 6.71
N ILE A 104 -4.16 12.19 6.23
CA ILE A 104 -3.63 11.99 4.89
C ILE A 104 -2.63 10.83 4.94
N TYR A 105 -2.65 9.96 3.94
CA TYR A 105 -1.66 8.90 3.75
C TYR A 105 -0.85 9.17 2.49
N TYR A 106 0.46 9.01 2.59
CA TYR A 106 1.39 9.12 1.47
C TYR A 106 1.98 7.74 1.22
N ILE A 107 1.89 7.27 -0.02
CA ILE A 107 2.18 5.90 -0.42
C ILE A 107 3.27 5.96 -1.49
N GLN A 108 4.42 5.36 -1.23
CA GLN A 108 5.57 5.42 -2.13
C GLN A 108 5.28 4.68 -3.45
N ILE A 109 5.71 5.27 -4.55
CA ILE A 109 5.79 4.60 -5.85
C ILE A 109 7.16 3.89 -5.90
N ILE A 110 7.13 2.59 -6.18
CA ILE A 110 8.31 1.73 -6.26
C ILE A 110 8.34 1.10 -7.64
N ASP A 111 9.37 1.43 -8.43
CA ASP A 111 9.61 0.81 -9.73
C ASP A 111 10.06 -0.63 -9.55
N THR A 112 9.33 -1.58 -10.13
CA THR A 112 9.62 -3.02 -10.02
C THR A 112 10.81 -3.48 -10.88
N ASN A 113 11.66 -2.54 -11.32
CA ASN A 113 12.83 -2.76 -12.16
C ASN A 113 14.16 -2.66 -11.37
N THR A 114 14.11 -2.54 -10.03
CA THR A 114 15.32 -2.64 -9.20
C THR A 114 15.65 -4.11 -8.94
N ASP A 115 16.64 -4.63 -9.65
CA ASP A 115 17.08 -6.03 -9.54
C ASP A 115 17.46 -6.42 -8.11
N THR A 116 17.05 -7.62 -7.69
CA THR A 116 17.41 -8.18 -6.38
C THR A 116 18.81 -8.82 -6.38
N ASN A 117 19.84 -8.06 -6.77
CA ASN A 117 21.22 -8.37 -6.42
C ASN A 117 21.46 -7.97 -4.96
N THR A 118 21.15 -8.89 -4.05
CA THR A 118 21.71 -8.85 -2.70
C THR A 118 22.97 -9.71 -2.71
N ASP A 119 24.11 -9.10 -3.03
CA ASP A 119 25.39 -9.79 -3.09
C ASP A 119 25.74 -10.38 -1.72
N THR A 120 25.81 -11.72 -1.62
CA THR A 120 26.43 -12.40 -0.48
C THR A 120 27.93 -12.58 -0.70
N ASN A 121 28.60 -11.48 -1.07
CA ASN A 121 30.06 -11.43 -1.14
C ASN A 121 30.62 -11.18 0.27
N THR A 122 30.88 -12.26 1.00
CA THR A 122 31.78 -12.28 2.16
C THR A 122 33.05 -13.04 1.80
N ASP A 123 33.74 -12.57 0.76
CA ASP A 123 35.11 -12.99 0.47
C ASP A 123 36.05 -12.38 1.52
N THR A 124 36.62 -13.20 2.39
CA THR A 124 37.69 -12.81 3.32
C THR A 124 38.85 -13.80 3.28
N ASN A 125 39.67 -13.67 2.23
CA ASN A 125 41.02 -14.21 2.00
C ASN A 125 41.81 -13.07 1.30
N THR A 126 43.11 -12.79 1.47
CA THR A 126 44.24 -13.30 2.30
C THR A 126 45.38 -12.24 2.25
N ASP A 127 46.50 -12.25 3.00
CA ASP A 127 47.03 -13.20 4.00
C ASP A 127 47.04 -12.58 5.44
N THR A 128 48.11 -12.14 6.14
CA THR A 128 49.56 -11.96 5.86
C THR A 128 50.40 -12.09 7.16
N ASN A 129 51.73 -12.22 7.07
CA ASN A 129 52.67 -12.45 8.19
C ASN A 129 53.23 -11.16 8.85
N ILE A 130 53.93 -11.35 10.00
CA ILE A 130 54.93 -10.54 10.74
C ILE A 130 54.61 -10.64 12.25
N ASP A 131 55.47 -11.13 13.15
CA ASP A 131 56.81 -11.77 13.07
C ASP A 131 56.83 -13.07 13.91
#